data_AF-D2GYF8-F1
#
_entry.id   AF-D2GYF8-F1
#
_cell.length_a   1.000
_cell.length_b   1.000
_cell.length_c   1.000
_cell.angle_alpha   90.00
_cell.angle_beta   90.00
_cell.angle_gamma   90.00
#
_symmetry.space_group_name_H-M   'P 1'
#
loop_
_entity.id
_entity.type
_entity.pdbx_description
1 polymer ?
#
loop_
_entity_poly.entity_id
_entity_poly.type
_entity_poly.pdbx_seq_one_letter_code
_entity_poly.pdbx_strand_id
1 'polypeptide(L)' 'GPAVRYSKFKMSEARPPPLLGQHTTHILKEVLGYDDKAVGELLGAGVVTQHKAE' A
#
# COMPACT_ATOMS: atom_id res chain seq x y z
N GLY A 1 11.97 11.68 -11.87
CA GLY A 1 13.11 11.58 -10.94
C GLY A 1 13.23 12.87 -10.14
N PRO A 2 14.05 12.93 -9.08
CA PRO A 2 14.26 14.17 -8.33
C PRO A 2 14.80 15.28 -9.23
N ALA A 3 14.47 16.52 -8.88
CA ALA A 3 14.94 17.70 -9.60
C ALA A 3 16.46 17.94 -9.47
N VAL A 4 17.12 17.27 -8.53
CA VAL A 4 18.55 17.42 -8.22
C VAL A 4 19.24 16.07 -8.06
N ARG A 5 20.56 16.07 -8.20
CA ARG A 5 21.42 14.90 -8.01
C ARG A 5 22.09 14.95 -6.64
N TYR A 6 22.16 13.79 -5.98
CA TYR A 6 22.86 13.62 -4.71
C TYR A 6 24.15 12.85 -4.91
N SER A 7 25.26 13.32 -4.32
CA SER A 7 26.57 12.67 -4.45
C SER A 7 26.78 11.52 -3.46
N LYS A 8 26.07 11.52 -2.32
CA LYS A 8 26.29 10.57 -1.22
C LYS A 8 25.30 9.41 -1.15
N PHE A 9 24.23 9.41 -1.96
CA PHE A 9 23.31 8.28 -2.04
C PHE A 9 22.68 8.17 -3.42
N LYS A 10 22.41 6.93 -3.84
CA LYS A 10 21.66 6.67 -5.06
C LYS A 10 20.17 6.75 -4.74
N MET A 11 19.46 7.60 -5.47
CA MET A 11 18.00 7.63 -5.43
C MET A 11 17.46 6.35 -6.06
N SER A 12 16.49 5.72 -5.41
CA SER A 12 15.76 4.61 -6.02
C SER A 12 15.06 5.07 -7.28
N GLU A 13 14.92 4.19 -8.27
CA GLU A 13 14.09 4.46 -9.43
C GLU A 13 12.65 4.77 -8.98
N ALA A 14 12.00 5.67 -9.71
CA ALA A 14 10.59 5.95 -9.48
C ALA A 14 9.79 4.69 -9.80
N ARG A 15 9.09 4.15 -8.80
CA ARG A 15 8.13 3.08 -9.02
C ARG A 15 6.84 3.67 -9.61
N PRO A 16 6.09 2.90 -10.41
CA PRO A 16 4.75 3.32 -10.85
C PRO A 16 3.88 3.74 -9.66
N PRO A 17 2.93 4.67 -9.88
CA PRO A 17 1.98 5.03 -8.83
C PRO A 17 1.18 3.80 -8.40
N PRO A 18 0.83 3.68 -7.11
CA PRO A 18 0.02 2.56 -6.64
C PRO A 18 -1.40 2.65 -7.20
N LEU A 19 -2.00 1.49 -7.45
CA LEU A 19 -3.41 1.36 -7.80
C LEU A 19 -4.28 1.68 -6.59
N LEU A 20 -5.55 2.06 -6.86
CA LEU A 20 -6.51 2.25 -5.79
C LEU A 20 -6.67 0.96 -4.98
N GLY A 21 -6.41 1.06 -3.69
CA GLY A 21 -6.48 -0.08 -2.77
C GLY A 21 -5.36 -1.12 -2.93
N GLN A 22 -4.24 -0.82 -3.61
CA GLN A 22 -3.17 -1.80 -3.85
C GLN A 22 -2.55 -2.36 -2.56
N HIS A 23 -2.51 -1.55 -1.50
CA HIS A 23 -1.83 -1.88 -0.25
C HIS A 23 -2.75 -1.85 0.97
N THR A 24 -4.07 -1.80 0.78
CA THR A 24 -5.03 -1.62 1.88
C THR A 24 -4.89 -2.71 2.95
N THR A 25 -4.90 -3.98 2.55
CA THR A 25 -4.81 -5.09 3.52
C THR A 25 -3.46 -5.12 4.23
N HIS A 26 -2.37 -4.86 3.52
CA HIS A 26 -1.03 -4.79 4.11
C HIS A 26 -0.94 -3.72 5.19
N ILE A 27 -1.43 -2.51 4.93
CA ILE A 27 -1.41 -1.43 5.93
C ILE A 27 -2.28 -1.78 7.14
N LEU A 28 -3.51 -2.27 6.92
CA LEU A 28 -4.41 -2.62 8.02
C LEU A 28 -3.80 -3.71 8.91
N LYS A 29 -3.21 -4.76 8.33
CA LYS A 29 -2.65 -5.88 9.09
C LYS A 29 -1.28 -5.58 9.68
N GLU A 30 -0.32 -5.22 8.83
CA GLU A 30 1.09 -5.19 9.20
C GLU A 30 1.53 -3.87 9.85
N VAL A 31 0.84 -2.77 9.53
CA VAL A 31 1.19 -1.43 10.06
C VAL A 31 0.27 -1.05 11.22
N LEU A 32 -1.02 -1.35 11.10
CA LEU A 32 -2.02 -0.98 12.11
C LEU A 32 -2.40 -2.13 13.05
N GLY A 33 -1.94 -3.36 12.78
CA GLY A 33 -2.10 -4.50 13.69
C GLY A 33 -3.50 -5.10 13.71
N TYR A 34 -4.32 -4.88 12.68
CA TYR A 34 -5.64 -5.51 12.60
C TYR A 34 -5.49 -7.00 12.32
N ASP A 35 -6.30 -7.81 13.00
CA ASP A 35 -6.37 -9.23 12.70
C ASP A 35 -7.15 -9.51 11.39
N ASP A 36 -7.02 -10.74 10.89
CA ASP A 36 -7.68 -11.18 9.65
C ASP A 36 -9.21 -11.04 9.70
N LYS A 37 -9.79 -11.22 10.88
CA LYS A 37 -11.24 -11.17 11.05
C LYS A 37 -11.73 -9.73 10.89
N ALA A 38 -11.11 -8.78 11.58
CA ALA A 38 -11.46 -7.36 11.50
C ALA A 38 -11.27 -6.81 10.08
N VAL A 39 -10.18 -7.19 9.40
CA VAL A 39 -9.97 -6.78 7.99
C VAL A 39 -11.03 -7.40 7.07
N GLY A 40 -11.38 -8.67 7.30
CA GLY A 40 -12.46 -9.34 6.57
C GLY A 40 -13.82 -8.67 6.74
N GLU A 41 -14.16 -8.23 7.96
CA GLU A 41 -15.40 -7.51 8.25
C GLU A 41 -15.46 -6.16 7.50
N LEU A 42 -14.36 -5.40 7.49
CA LEU A 42 -14.27 -4.12 6.78
C LEU A 42 -14.42 -4.28 5.26
N LEU A 43 -13.80 -5.31 4.69
CA LEU A 43 -13.91 -5.64 3.27
C LEU A 43 -15.34 -6.10 2.93
N GLY A 44 -15.92 -6.98 3.75
CA GLY A 44 -17.28 -7.49 3.56
C GLY A 44 -18.34 -6.40 3.67
N ALA A 45 -18.12 -5.40 4.53
CA ALA A 45 -18.97 -4.22 4.65
C ALA A 45 -18.77 -3.18 3.52
N GLY A 46 -17.76 -3.35 2.66
CA GLY A 46 -17.46 -2.41 1.57
C GLY A 46 -16.87 -1.07 2.04
N VAL A 47 -16.46 -0.96 3.31
CA VAL A 47 -15.86 0.25 3.89
C VAL A 47 -14.45 0.48 3.34
N VAL A 48 -13.74 -0.61 3.07
CA VAL A 48 -12.41 -0.59 2.46
C VAL A 48 -12.38 -1.50 1.24
N THR A 49 -11.44 -1.27 0.33
CA THR A 49 -11.25 -2.08 -0.87
C THR A 49 -9.80 -2.50 -1.01
N GLN A 50 -9.59 -3.74 -1.48
CA GLN A 50 -8.28 -4.25 -1.85
C GLN A 50 -8.26 -4.49 -3.36
N HIS A 51 -7.21 -4.00 -4.02
CA HIS A 51 -6.99 -4.31 -5.42
C HIS A 51 -6.77 -5.82 -5.59
N LYS A 52 -7.50 -6.46 -6.50
CA LYS A 52 -7.32 -7.88 -6.83
C LYS A 52 -6.10 -8.01 -7.74
N ALA A 53 -5.18 -8.92 -7.43
CA ALA A 53 -4.19 -9.32 -8.43
C ALA A 53 -4.94 -10.10 -9.53
N GLU A 54 -4.90 -9.61 -10.77
CA GLU A 54 -5.33 -10.38 -11.95
C GLU A 54 -4.31 -11.47 -12.29
#